data_AF-A0A7J7VEU2-F1
#
_entry.id   AF-A0A7J7VEU2-F1
#
_cell.length_a   1.000
_cell.length_b   1.000
_cell.length_c   1.000
_cell.angle_alpha   90.00
_cell.angle_beta   90.00
_cell.angle_gamma   90.00
#
_symmetry.space_group_name_H-M   'P 1'
#
loop_
_entity.id
_entity.type
_entity.pdbx_description
1 polymer ?
#
loop_
_entity_poly.entity_id
_entity_poly.type
_entity_poly.pdbx_seq_one_letter_code
_entity_poly.pdbx_strand_id
1 'polypeptide(L)'
;MGDSERPEVARPEQNERLSSDTNENEAKSNEEPLLRKSSRRFVIFPIQYPDIWKMYKQAQASFWTAEEVDLSKDLPHWNKLKAEEKYFISHILAFFAASDGIVNENLGIFI
;
A
#
# COMPACT_ATOMS: atom_id res chain seq x y z
N MET A 1 60.21 -1.45 30.25
CA MET A 1 58.78 -1.13 30.38
C MET A 1 58.34 -0.54 29.06
N GLY A 2 57.57 -1.29 28.27
CA GLY A 2 57.05 -0.83 26.99
C GLY A 2 55.65 -0.29 27.20
N ASP A 3 55.50 1.02 27.08
CA ASP A 3 54.18 1.66 27.09
C ASP A 3 53.55 1.42 25.71
N SER A 4 52.49 0.62 25.70
CA SER A 4 51.71 0.31 24.50
C SER A 4 50.77 1.48 24.22
N GLU A 5 51.16 2.38 23.32
CA GLU A 5 50.21 3.27 22.66
C GLU A 5 49.25 2.43 21.81
N ARG A 6 47.99 2.32 22.25
CA ARG A 6 46.90 1.89 21.37
C ARG A 6 46.51 3.10 20.50
N PRO A 7 46.51 3.00 19.17
CA PRO A 7 45.83 4.01 18.36
C PRO A 7 44.33 3.87 18.57
N GLU A 8 43.68 4.97 18.95
CA GLU A 8 42.23 5.12 18.93
C GLU A 8 41.76 4.92 17.49
N VAL A 9 41.12 3.78 17.21
CA VAL A 9 40.55 3.48 15.90
C VAL A 9 39.34 4.40 15.71
N ALA A 10 39.56 5.54 15.07
CA ALA A 10 38.50 6.34 14.49
C ALA A 10 37.67 5.45 13.55
N ARG A 11 36.40 5.20 13.88
CA ARG A 11 35.42 4.66 12.93
C ARG A 11 34.45 5.76 12.52
N PRO A 12 34.67 6.44 11.40
CA PRO A 12 33.61 7.15 10.70
C PRO A 12 33.42 6.52 9.32
N GLU A 13 32.75 5.37 9.22
CA GLU A 13 32.38 4.79 7.91
C GLU A 13 30.89 4.42 7.79
N GLN A 14 30.11 4.53 8.88
CA GLN A 14 28.69 4.19 8.86
C GLN A 14 27.77 5.39 8.58
N ASN A 15 28.25 6.62 8.71
CA ASN A 15 27.42 7.83 8.55
C ASN A 15 27.45 8.41 7.11
N GLU A 16 28.42 8.02 6.28
CA GLU A 16 28.54 8.50 4.89
C GLU A 16 27.75 7.65 3.89
N ARG A 17 27.54 6.36 4.16
CA ARG A 17 26.73 5.49 3.27
C ARG A 17 25.24 5.82 3.31
N LEU A 18 24.75 6.30 4.46
CA LEU A 18 23.35 6.69 4.61
C LEU A 18 23.02 8.00 3.87
N SER A 19 24.00 8.91 3.74
CA SER A 19 23.84 10.19 3.05
C SER A 19 23.98 10.09 1.53
N SER A 20 24.78 9.15 1.01
CA SER A 20 24.87 8.90 -0.45
C SER A 20 23.60 8.26 -0.99
N ASP A 21 23.07 7.24 -0.32
CA ASP A 21 21.90 6.48 -0.78
C ASP A 21 20.63 7.33 -0.78
N THR A 22 20.51 8.27 0.16
CA THR A 22 19.37 9.20 0.23
C THR A 22 19.38 10.19 -0.92
N ASN A 23 20.55 10.73 -1.29
CA ASN A 23 20.69 11.68 -2.38
C ASN A 23 20.45 11.06 -3.76
N GLU A 24 20.85 9.80 -3.97
CA GLU A 24 20.57 9.08 -5.22
C GLU A 24 19.08 8.75 -5.39
N ASN A 25 18.41 8.36 -4.30
CA ASN A 25 16.99 8.03 -4.33
C ASN A 25 16.11 9.28 -4.54
N GLU A 26 16.48 10.41 -3.95
CA GLU A 26 15.82 11.69 -4.23
C GLU A 26 16.01 12.14 -5.69
N ALA A 27 17.21 11.99 -6.25
CA ALA A 27 17.48 12.29 -7.65
C ALA A 27 16.60 11.45 -8.59
N LYS A 28 16.53 10.12 -8.38
CA LYS A 28 15.71 9.19 -9.17
C LYS A 28 14.21 9.51 -9.06
N SER A 29 13.73 9.86 -7.87
CA SER A 29 12.32 10.24 -7.66
C SER A 29 11.88 11.50 -8.42
N ASN A 30 12.83 12.40 -8.73
CA ASN A 30 12.55 13.63 -9.46
C ASN A 30 12.55 13.44 -10.99
N GLU A 31 13.15 12.35 -11.49
CA GLU A 31 13.10 11.96 -12.89
C GLU A 31 11.74 11.33 -13.25
N GLU A 32 11.15 10.57 -12.33
CA GLU A 32 9.84 9.95 -12.52
C GLU A 32 8.70 10.95 -12.29
N PRO A 33 7.88 11.26 -13.32
CA PRO A 33 6.84 12.28 -13.21
C PRO A 33 5.78 12.04 -12.13
N LEU A 34 5.56 10.77 -11.75
CA LEU A 34 4.60 10.36 -10.71
C LEU A 34 5.16 10.52 -9.29
N LEU A 35 6.48 10.42 -9.12
CA LEU A 35 7.14 10.50 -7.82
C LEU A 35 7.64 11.91 -7.50
N ARG A 36 7.74 12.79 -8.50
CA ARG A 36 8.15 14.17 -8.34
C ARG A 36 7.18 14.97 -7.48
N LYS A 37 7.70 15.66 -6.45
CA LYS A 37 6.93 16.56 -5.59
C LYS A 37 6.33 17.71 -6.42
N SER A 38 5.03 17.94 -6.32
CA SER A 38 4.31 19.00 -7.04
C SER A 38 3.54 19.92 -6.09
N SER A 39 3.69 21.23 -6.28
CA SER A 39 2.97 22.27 -5.52
C SER A 39 1.48 22.35 -5.86
N ARG A 40 1.03 21.69 -6.94
CA ARG A 40 -0.37 21.70 -7.43
C ARG A 40 -1.19 20.49 -6.98
N ARG A 41 -0.81 19.84 -5.88
CA ARG A 41 -1.46 18.61 -5.37
C ARG A 41 -2.97 18.76 -5.11
N PHE A 42 -3.44 19.98 -4.83
CA PHE A 42 -4.81 20.24 -4.37
C PHE A 42 -5.76 20.79 -5.44
N VAL A 43 -5.28 21.06 -6.66
CA VAL A 43 -6.12 21.52 -7.78
C VAL A 43 -6.12 20.48 -8.90
N ILE A 44 -7.29 19.91 -9.19
CA ILE A 44 -7.41 18.81 -10.16
C ILE A 44 -7.36 19.31 -11.62
N PHE A 45 -7.81 20.54 -11.88
CA PHE A 45 -7.87 21.09 -13.23
C PHE A 45 -6.69 22.01 -13.55
N PRO A 46 -6.17 21.96 -14.80
CA PRO A 46 -6.55 21.06 -15.89
C PRO A 46 -5.96 19.64 -15.75
N ILE A 47 -6.71 18.61 -16.18
CA ILE A 47 -6.32 17.20 -16.08
C ILE A 47 -5.05 16.94 -16.91
N GLN A 48 -4.00 16.41 -16.26
CA GLN A 48 -2.70 16.12 -16.88
C GLN A 48 -2.60 14.70 -17.46
N TYR A 49 -3.26 13.72 -16.81
CA TYR A 49 -3.24 12.30 -17.18
C TYR A 49 -4.66 11.80 -17.45
N PRO A 50 -5.18 11.92 -18.69
CA PRO A 50 -6.56 11.57 -19.03
C PRO A 50 -6.89 10.08 -18.87
N ASP A 51 -5.90 9.22 -19.05
CA ASP A 51 -5.97 7.77 -18.86
C ASP A 51 -6.17 7.38 -17.39
N ILE A 52 -5.37 7.93 -16.47
CA ILE A 52 -5.53 7.75 -15.02
C ILE A 52 -6.90 8.30 -14.59
N TRP A 53 -7.28 9.47 -15.11
CA TRP A 53 -8.58 10.07 -14.84
C TRP A 53 -9.75 9.20 -15.32
N LYS A 54 -9.61 8.55 -16.48
CA LYS A 54 -10.60 7.60 -16.99
C LYS A 54 -10.76 6.41 -16.05
N MET A 55 -9.66 5.84 -15.55
CA MET A 55 -9.72 4.74 -14.58
C MET A 55 -10.38 5.18 -13.26
N TYR A 56 -10.06 6.37 -12.76
CA TYR A 56 -10.76 6.95 -11.61
C TYR A 56 -12.26 7.08 -11.85
N LYS A 57 -12.67 7.60 -13.02
CA LYS A 57 -14.09 7.72 -13.37
C LYS A 57 -14.79 6.38 -13.53
N GLN A 58 -14.09 5.37 -14.03
CA GLN A 58 -14.60 4.01 -14.08
C GLN A 58 -14.80 3.45 -12.67
N ALA A 59 -13.84 3.63 -11.75
CA ALA A 59 -14.00 3.24 -10.36
C ALA A 59 -15.16 3.98 -9.67
N GLN A 60 -15.31 5.28 -9.92
CA GLN A 60 -16.43 6.09 -9.41
C GLN A 60 -17.79 5.60 -9.94
N ALA A 61 -17.85 5.14 -11.19
CA ALA A 61 -19.07 4.58 -11.79
C ALA A 61 -19.43 3.18 -11.24
N SER A 62 -18.46 2.48 -10.64
CA SER A 62 -18.65 1.16 -10.01
C SER A 62 -18.87 1.25 -8.49
N PHE A 63 -19.33 2.40 -7.99
CA PHE A 63 -19.64 2.57 -6.58
C PHE A 63 -20.89 1.76 -6.20
N TRP A 64 -20.80 0.98 -5.14
CA TRP A 64 -21.90 0.22 -4.53
C TRP A 64 -21.71 0.20 -3.01
N THR A 65 -22.80 0.08 -2.26
CA THR A 65 -22.77 -0.07 -0.80
C THR A 65 -23.13 -1.49 -0.37
N ALA A 66 -22.67 -1.91 0.81
CA ALA A 66 -22.89 -3.27 1.29
C ALA A 66 -24.39 -3.61 1.46
N GLU A 67 -25.22 -2.60 1.73
CA GLU A 67 -26.67 -2.69 1.85
C GLU A 67 -27.37 -3.02 0.53
N GLU A 68 -26.70 -2.82 -0.62
CA GLU A 68 -27.24 -3.21 -1.93
C GLU A 68 -27.23 -4.73 -2.14
N VAL A 69 -26.54 -5.50 -1.28
CA VAL A 69 -26.49 -6.97 -1.34
C VAL A 69 -27.52 -7.58 -0.40
N ASP A 70 -28.54 -8.23 -0.96
CA ASP A 70 -29.57 -8.95 -0.19
C ASP A 70 -29.07 -10.31 0.32
N LEU A 71 -28.81 -10.41 1.63
CA LEU A 71 -28.40 -11.65 2.31
C LEU A 71 -29.56 -12.45 2.92
N SER A 72 -30.81 -12.02 2.74
CA SER A 72 -31.98 -12.60 3.45
C SER A 72 -32.21 -14.09 3.13
N LYS A 73 -31.80 -14.53 1.95
CA LYS A 73 -31.99 -15.90 1.45
C LYS A 73 -30.78 -16.81 1.68
N ASP A 74 -29.68 -16.27 2.17
CA ASP A 74 -28.42 -17.00 2.26
C ASP A 74 -28.38 -17.93 3.46
N LEU A 75 -29.00 -17.57 4.59
CA LEU A 75 -29.07 -18.42 5.78
C LEU A 75 -29.76 -19.78 5.54
N PRO A 76 -30.91 -19.86 4.86
CA PRO A 76 -31.51 -21.15 4.47
C PRO A 76 -30.61 -22.00 3.57
N HIS A 77 -29.88 -21.39 2.63
CA HIS A 77 -28.95 -22.11 1.75
C HIS A 77 -27.72 -22.59 2.52
N TRP A 78 -27.16 -21.73 3.37
CA TRP A 78 -26.07 -22.07 4.27
C TRP A 78 -26.40 -23.33 5.07
N ASN A 79 -27.60 -23.41 5.67
CA ASN A 79 -27.98 -24.55 6.48
C ASN A 79 -28.07 -25.88 5.71
N LYS A 80 -28.34 -25.85 4.40
CA LYS A 80 -28.41 -27.03 3.52
C LYS A 80 -27.05 -27.55 3.06
N LEU A 81 -25.98 -26.76 3.20
CA LEU A 81 -24.63 -27.15 2.78
C LEU A 81 -24.04 -28.24 3.70
N LYS A 82 -23.17 -29.06 3.13
CA LYS A 82 -22.37 -30.05 3.86
C LYS A 82 -21.36 -29.37 4.78
N ALA A 83 -20.90 -30.09 5.80
CA ALA A 83 -19.91 -29.57 6.74
C ALA A 83 -18.60 -29.15 6.07
N GLU A 84 -18.15 -29.91 5.06
CA GLU A 84 -16.94 -29.60 4.28
C GLU A 84 -17.08 -28.31 3.47
N GLU A 85 -18.23 -28.09 2.84
CA GLU A 85 -18.52 -26.88 2.05
C GLU A 85 -18.56 -25.64 2.94
N LYS A 86 -19.20 -25.73 4.11
CA LYS A 86 -19.21 -24.65 5.11
C LYS A 86 -17.80 -24.34 5.61
N TYR A 87 -17.01 -25.37 5.91
CA TYR A 87 -15.63 -25.19 6.37
C TYR A 87 -14.80 -24.46 5.32
N PHE A 88 -14.92 -24.87 4.06
CA PHE A 88 -14.23 -24.24 2.93
C PHE A 88 -14.64 -22.76 2.77
N ILE A 89 -15.94 -22.47 2.68
CA ILE A 89 -16.43 -21.10 2.48
C ILE A 89 -16.04 -20.19 3.66
N SER A 90 -16.17 -20.67 4.90
CA SER A 90 -15.74 -19.90 6.08
C SER A 90 -14.26 -19.55 6.06
N HIS A 91 -13.38 -20.45 5.61
CA HIS A 91 -11.95 -20.17 5.50
C HIS A 91 -11.65 -19.11 4.44
N ILE A 92 -12.34 -19.17 3.30
CA ILE A 92 -12.20 -18.16 2.24
C ILE A 92 -12.69 -16.79 2.73
N LEU A 93 -13.82 -16.74 3.43
CA LEU A 93 -14.33 -15.49 4.01
C LEU A 93 -13.36 -14.90 5.04
N ALA A 94 -12.78 -15.74 5.91
CA ALA A 94 -11.78 -15.31 6.88
C ALA A 94 -10.50 -14.78 6.21
N PHE A 95 -10.06 -15.41 5.11
CA PHE A 95 -8.93 -14.93 4.32
C PHE A 95 -9.19 -13.53 3.73
N PHE A 96 -10.35 -13.32 3.08
CA PHE A 96 -10.70 -12.02 2.51
C PHE A 96 -10.79 -10.93 3.59
N ALA A 97 -11.48 -11.21 4.69
CA ALA A 97 -11.60 -10.27 5.81
C ALA A 97 -10.25 -9.79 6.38
N ALA A 98 -9.21 -10.64 6.35
CA ALA A 98 -7.85 -10.25 6.73
C ALA A 98 -7.10 -9.54 5.59
N SER A 99 -7.22 -10.01 4.34
CA SER A 99 -6.44 -9.49 3.21
C SER A 99 -6.81 -8.06 2.82
N ASP A 100 -8.09 -7.69 2.93
CA ASP A 100 -8.56 -6.35 2.57
C ASP A 100 -7.90 -5.27 3.45
N GLY A 101 -7.65 -5.58 4.73
CA GLY A 101 -6.93 -4.70 5.65
C GLY A 101 -5.48 -4.44 5.22
N ILE A 102 -4.76 -5.49 4.80
CA ILE A 102 -3.35 -5.40 4.38
C ILE A 102 -3.21 -4.52 3.12
N VAL A 103 -4.13 -4.67 2.16
CA VAL A 103 -4.12 -3.84 0.94
C VAL A 103 -4.41 -2.38 1.28
N ASN A 104 -5.38 -2.12 2.16
CA ASN A 104 -5.71 -0.77 2.62
C ASN A 104 -4.55 -0.11 3.37
N GLU A 105 -3.80 -0.86 4.18
CA GLU A 105 -2.59 -0.36 4.83
C GLU A 105 -1.56 0.09 3.79
N ASN A 106 -1.28 -0.71 2.76
CA ASN A 106 -0.32 -0.33 1.71
C ASN A 106 -0.73 0.94 0.95
N LEU A 107 -2.02 1.13 0.68
CA LEU A 107 -2.53 2.32 0.00
C LEU A 107 -2.60 3.55 0.94
N GLY A 108 -2.89 3.32 2.22
CA GLY A 108 -3.13 4.34 3.24
C GLY A 108 -1.88 4.84 3.95
N ILE A 109 -0.81 4.04 4.01
CA ILE A 109 0.41 4.33 4.80
C ILE A 109 1.14 5.62 4.39
N PHE A 110 0.79 6.21 3.24
CA PHE A 110 1.38 7.47 2.76
C PHE A 110 0.37 8.59 2.44
N ILE A 111 -0.90 8.47 2.86
CA ILE A 111 -1.88 9.56 2.71
C ILE A 111 -1.79 10.53 3.90
#